data_AF-A0AA41M6D3-F1
#
_entry.id   AF-A0AA41M6D3-F1
#
_cell.length_a   1.000
_cell.length_b   1.000
_cell.length_c   1.000
_cell.angle_alpha   90.00
_cell.angle_beta   90.00
_cell.angle_gamma   90.00
#
_symmetry.space_group_name_H-M   'P 1'
#
loop_
_entity.id
_entity.type
_entity.pdbx_description
1 polymer ?
#
loop_
_entity_poly.entity_id
_entity_poly.type
_entity_poly.pdbx_seq_one_letter_code
_entity_poly.pdbx_strand_id
1 'polypeptide(L)' 'MPMDVEITEDAGEYIIQISADEKVALVVYSDSGERIYLPGDSGDLTYYEGGAEYLDKNNGVWSVEHHEKPDSVEIIS' A
#
# COMPACT_ATOMS: atom_id res chain seq x y z
N MET A 1 6.47 9.65 -14.73
CA MET A 1 5.12 9.35 -15.28
C MET A 1 4.11 9.79 -14.24
N PRO A 2 2.84 10.08 -14.57
CA PRO A 2 1.86 10.42 -13.53
C PRO A 2 1.68 9.20 -12.61
N MET A 3 1.77 9.43 -11.31
CA MET A 3 1.36 8.49 -10.28
C MET A 3 0.13 9.08 -9.63
N ASP A 4 -0.95 8.32 -9.61
CA ASP A 4 -2.20 8.73 -8.99
C ASP A 4 -2.54 7.77 -7.85
N VAL A 5 -3.01 8.34 -6.74
CA VAL A 5 -3.46 7.59 -5.56
C VAL A 5 -4.94 7.85 -5.32
N GLU A 6 -5.69 6.79 -5.14
CA GLU A 6 -7.10 6.81 -4.76
C GLU A 6 -7.26 6.05 -3.44
N ILE A 7 -8.02 6.64 -2.51
CA ILE A 7 -8.32 6.02 -1.21
C ILE A 7 -9.84 5.94 -1.12
N THR A 8 -10.35 4.73 -1.01
CA THR A 8 -11.79 4.45 -0.85
C THR A 8 -12.03 3.79 0.50
N GLU A 9 -13.05 4.25 1.22
CA GLU A 9 -13.52 3.61 2.47
C GLU A 9 -14.67 2.65 2.14
N ASP A 10 -14.55 1.39 2.57
CA ASP A 10 -15.61 0.39 2.49
C ASP A 10 -15.73 -0.36 3.83
N ALA A 11 -16.89 -0.32 4.46
CA ALA A 11 -17.18 -1.04 5.71
C ALA A 11 -16.18 -0.87 6.88
N GLY A 12 -15.43 0.24 6.93
CA GLY A 12 -14.40 0.52 7.95
C GLY A 12 -12.98 0.13 7.54
N GLU A 13 -12.84 -0.44 6.34
CA GLU A 13 -11.58 -0.74 5.67
C GLU A 13 -11.25 0.36 4.65
N TYR A 14 -9.97 0.64 4.46
CA TYR A 14 -9.48 1.64 3.52
C TYR A 14 -8.69 0.97 2.41
N ILE A 15 -9.26 1.01 1.20
CA ILE A 15 -8.63 0.47 0.00
C ILE A 15 -7.81 1.59 -0.62
N ILE A 16 -6.49 1.41 -0.65
CA ILE A 16 -5.55 2.34 -1.27
C ILE A 16 -5.14 1.78 -2.63
N GLN A 17 -5.36 2.54 -3.69
CA GLN A 17 -5.05 2.16 -5.07
C GLN A 17 -4.04 3.14 -5.67
N ILE A 18 -3.00 2.62 -6.30
CA ILE A 18 -1.90 3.39 -6.88
C ILE A 18 -1.77 3.01 -8.35
N SER A 19 -2.02 3.97 -9.23
CA SER A 19 -1.81 3.81 -10.67
C SER A 19 -0.35 4.13 -11.00
N ALA A 20 0.45 3.09 -11.24
CA ALA A 20 1.86 3.24 -11.59
C ALA A 20 2.37 2.12 -12.52
N ASP A 21 3.13 2.51 -13.54
CA ASP A 21 3.71 1.57 -14.50
C ASP A 21 4.84 0.72 -13.87
N GLU A 22 5.59 1.31 -12.93
CA GLU A 22 6.72 0.67 -12.23
C GLU A 22 6.33 0.02 -10.90
N LYS A 23 7.32 -0.57 -10.22
CA LYS A 23 7.15 -1.10 -8.86
C LYS A 23 7.19 0.06 -7.88
N VAL A 24 6.25 0.10 -6.96
CA VAL A 24 6.15 1.16 -5.95
C VAL A 24 6.04 0.54 -4.56
N ALA A 25 6.64 1.19 -3.57
CA ALA A 25 6.32 0.96 -2.17
C ALA A 25 5.38 2.07 -1.69
N LEU A 26 4.50 1.73 -0.75
CA LEU A 26 3.54 2.63 -0.14
C LEU A 26 3.83 2.71 1.35
N VAL A 27 3.95 3.93 1.87
CA VAL A 27 3.98 4.20 3.31
C VAL A 27 2.66 4.83 3.70
N VAL A 28 2.01 4.26 4.70
CA VAL A 28 0.75 4.76 5.27
C VAL A 28 1.02 5.25 6.69
N TYR A 29 0.66 6.49 6.94
CA TYR A 29 0.68 7.09 8.27
C TYR A 29 -0.74 7.07 8.84
N SER A 30 -0.88 6.53 10.04
CA SER A 30 -2.15 6.38 10.76
C SER A 30 -1.94 6.64 12.27
N ASP A 31 -3.02 6.70 13.05
CA ASP A 31 -2.95 6.90 14.51
C ASP A 31 -2.13 5.79 15.20
N SER A 32 -2.18 4.55 14.69
CA SER A 32 -1.38 3.43 15.21
C SER A 32 0.11 3.48 14.82
N GLY A 33 0.49 4.35 13.87
CA GLY A 33 1.85 4.57 13.42
C GLY A 33 2.03 4.40 11.91
N GLU A 34 3.28 4.13 11.53
CA GLU A 34 3.70 3.95 10.14
C GLU A 34 3.57 2.48 9.72
N ARG A 35 2.95 2.23 8.57
CA ARG A 35 2.96 0.93 7.88
C ARG A 35 3.57 1.06 6.50
N ILE A 36 4.43 0.11 6.13
CA ILE A 36 5.09 0.08 4.82
C ILE A 36 4.61 -1.16 4.06
N TYR A 37 4.06 -0.93 2.88
CA TYR A 37 3.62 -1.93 1.93
C TYR A 37 4.59 -2.00 0.76
N LEU A 38 5.19 -3.17 0.56
CA LEU A 38 6.19 -3.37 -0.48
C LEU A 38 5.55 -3.93 -1.76
N PRO A 39 6.11 -3.63 -2.94
CA PRO A 39 5.69 -4.24 -4.19
C PRO A 39 6.13 -5.71 -4.20
N GLY A 40 5.19 -6.64 -4.04
CA GLY A 40 5.53 -8.06 -3.96
C GLY A 40 4.45 -8.97 -4.51
N ASP A 41 4.89 -9.90 -5.37
CA ASP A 41 4.33 -11.25 -5.43
C ASP A 41 5.22 -12.10 -4.50
N SER A 42 4.80 -12.34 -3.26
CA SER A 42 5.47 -13.22 -2.28
C SER A 42 7.01 -13.39 -2.44
N GLY A 43 7.79 -12.41 -1.97
CA GLY A 43 9.26 -12.49 -2.03
C GLY A 43 9.87 -12.40 -0.63
N ASP A 44 10.85 -13.26 -0.33
CA ASP A 44 11.57 -13.38 0.95
C ASP A 44 11.81 -12.03 1.65
N LEU A 45 11.07 -11.79 2.74
CA LEU A 45 11.28 -10.65 3.62
C LEU A 45 11.95 -11.11 4.92
N THR A 46 13.28 -11.01 4.94
CA THR A 46 14.13 -11.40 6.08
C THR A 46 14.07 -10.40 7.26
N TYR A 47 13.25 -9.33 7.19
CA TYR A 47 13.40 -8.19 8.11
C TYR A 47 12.12 -7.64 8.77
N TYR A 48 10.94 -8.19 8.50
CA TYR A 48 9.70 -7.73 9.16
C TYR A 48 9.07 -8.88 9.96
N GLU A 49 9.13 -8.79 11.30
CA GLU A 49 8.55 -9.80 12.22
C GLU A 49 7.01 -9.74 12.31
N GLY A 50 6.35 -8.86 11.55
CA GLY A 50 4.91 -8.87 11.31
C GLY A 50 4.63 -9.41 9.91
N GLY A 51 3.57 -10.21 9.75
CA GLY A 51 3.19 -10.73 8.43
C GLY A 51 3.15 -9.60 7.42
N ALA A 52 3.93 -9.73 6.34
CA ALA A 52 4.05 -8.67 5.36
C ALA A 52 2.74 -8.53 4.58
N GLU A 53 2.10 -7.38 4.70
CA GLU A 53 1.03 -6.96 3.81
C GLU A 53 1.69 -6.43 2.53
N TYR A 54 1.32 -6.99 1.37
CA TYR A 54 1.89 -6.63 0.07
C TYR A 54 0.91 -5.79 -0.73
N LEU A 55 1.45 -4.97 -1.65
CA LEU A 55 0.64 -4.36 -2.70
C LEU A 55 0.32 -5.42 -3.77
N ASP A 56 -0.96 -5.71 -3.97
CA ASP A 56 -1.42 -6.55 -5.07
C ASP A 56 -1.46 -5.75 -6.37
N LYS A 57 -0.85 -6.26 -7.45
CA LYS A 57 -0.92 -5.60 -8.77
C LYS A 57 -2.01 -6.23 -9.64
N ASN A 58 -3.03 -5.46 -9.99
CA ASN A 58 -4.07 -5.87 -10.93
C ASN A 58 -4.24 -4.83 -12.05
N ASN A 59 -4.14 -5.25 -13.31
CA ASN A 59 -4.33 -4.40 -14.49
C ASN A 59 -3.53 -3.07 -14.49
N GLY A 60 -2.33 -3.06 -13.89
CA GLY A 60 -1.48 -1.86 -13.80
C GLY A 60 -1.71 -1.00 -12.55
N VAL A 61 -2.65 -1.38 -11.69
CA VAL A 61 -2.95 -0.70 -10.42
C VAL A 61 -2.42 -1.56 -9.28
N TRP A 62 -1.65 -0.94 -8.39
CA TRP A 62 -1.25 -1.53 -7.11
C TRP A 62 -2.31 -1.23 -6.06
N SER A 63 -2.73 -2.20 -5.27
CA SER A 63 -3.75 -1.99 -4.24
C SER A 63 -3.41 -2.67 -2.93
N VAL A 64 -3.86 -2.09 -1.82
CA VAL A 64 -3.84 -2.74 -0.51
C VAL A 64 -5.05 -2.33 0.33
N GLU A 65 -5.49 -3.24 1.19
CA GLU A 65 -6.49 -3.02 2.23
C GLU A 65 -5.79 -2.59 3.52
N HIS A 66 -6.25 -1.49 4.11
CA HIS A 66 -5.71 -0.91 5.33
C HIS A 66 -6.83 -0.74 6.36
N HIS A 67 -6.68 -1.39 7.51
CA HIS A 67 -7.74 -1.52 8.53
C HIS A 67 -7.88 -0.30 9.46
N GLU A 68 -7.35 0.84 9.05
CA GLU A 68 -7.34 2.07 9.81
C GLU A 68 -7.40 3.25 8.85
N LYS A 69 -7.89 4.40 9.34
CA LYS A 69 -7.94 5.59 8.50
C LYS A 69 -6.52 6.09 8.24
N PRO A 70 -6.09 6.24 6.97
CA PRO A 70 -4.83 6.88 6.66
C PRO A 70 -4.93 8.40 6.87
N ASP A 71 -4.01 8.97 7.64
CA ASP A 71 -3.82 10.42 7.76
C ASP A 71 -3.10 10.98 6.55
N SER A 72 -2.10 10.24 6.06
CA SER A 72 -1.37 10.53 4.83
C SER A 72 -0.77 9.26 4.24
N VAL A 73 -0.45 9.35 2.95
CA VAL A 73 0.21 8.28 2.20
C VAL A 73 1.40 8.86 1.45
N GLU A 74 2.50 8.10 1.39
CA GLU A 74 3.68 8.41 0.61
C GLU A 74 3.99 7.25 -0.34
N ILE A 75 4.32 7.58 -1.59
CA ILE A 75 4.65 6.60 -2.63
C ILE A 75 6.13 6.73 -2.95
N ILE A 76 6.82 5.60 -2.91
CA ILE A 76 8.25 5.48 -3.21
C ILE A 76 8.40 4.62 -4.47
N SER A 77 8.97 5.20 -5.54
CA SER A 77 9.24 4.54 -6.84
C SER A 77 10.73 4.35 -7.07
#